data_AF-A0A845Z9K4-F1
#
_entry.id   AF-A0A845Z9K4-F1
#
_cell.length_a   1.000
_cell.length_b   1.000
_cell.length_c   1.000
_cell.angle_alpha   90.00
_cell.angle_beta   90.00
_cell.angle_gamma   90.00
#
_symmetry.space_group_name_H-M   'P 1'
#
loop_
_entity.id
_entity.type
_entity.pdbx_description
1 polymer ?
#
loop_
_entity_poly.entity_id
_entity_poly.type
_entity_poly.pdbx_seq_one_letter_code
_entity_poly.pdbx_strand_id
1 'polypeptide(L)'
;VCVPTRHAGIKDVIIDGETGYLVDEYDVDTMAEKMLHLATDNYLAATLGQAARQRVKANFSLETQIQNLWQIIETAIRTHKSGV
;
A
#
# COMPACT_ATOMS: atom_id res chain seq x y z
N VAL A 1 1.77 -6.99 -10.17
CA VAL A 1 0.39 -6.98 -9.64
C VAL A 1 0.26 -8.00 -8.53
N CYS A 2 -0.65 -7.80 -7.58
CA CYS A 2 -0.82 -8.69 -6.42
C CYS A 2 -2.30 -8.90 -6.08
N VAL A 3 -2.57 -10.00 -5.35
CA VAL A 3 -3.89 -10.38 -4.83
C VAL A 3 -3.76 -10.81 -3.36
N PRO A 4 -3.52 -9.88 -2.41
CA PRO A 4 -3.43 -10.23 -1.00
C PRO A 4 -4.80 -10.32 -0.30
N THR A 5 -4.80 -10.80 0.93
CA THR A 5 -6.00 -10.87 1.77
C THR A 5 -6.32 -9.52 2.43
N ARG A 6 -7.59 -9.34 2.82
CA ARG A 6 -8.06 -8.23 3.67
C ARG A 6 -7.65 -8.42 5.12
N HIS A 7 -6.33 -8.45 5.36
CA HIS A 7 -5.76 -8.65 6.67
C HIS A 7 -4.93 -7.44 7.13
N ALA A 8 -5.14 -7.01 8.37
CA ALA A 8 -4.37 -5.97 9.05
C ALA A 8 -4.13 -4.71 8.17
N GLY A 9 -2.87 -4.28 8.04
CA GLY A 9 -2.47 -3.10 7.29
C GLY A 9 -2.41 -3.27 5.77
N ILE A 10 -2.73 -4.46 5.23
CA ILE A 10 -2.65 -4.67 3.77
C ILE A 10 -3.68 -3.81 3.02
N LYS A 11 -4.85 -3.59 3.64
CA LYS A 11 -5.90 -2.71 3.11
C LYS A 11 -5.51 -1.23 3.06
N ASP A 12 -4.49 -0.81 3.81
CA ASP A 12 -4.00 0.56 3.80
C ASP A 12 -3.07 0.81 2.60
N VAL A 13 -2.42 -0.27 2.13
CA VAL A 13 -1.49 -0.23 1.00
C VAL A 13 -2.21 -0.43 -0.33
N ILE A 14 -3.13 -1.38 -0.41
CA ILE A 14 -3.84 -1.77 -1.64
C ILE A 14 -5.23 -1.13 -1.72
N ILE A 15 -5.49 -0.42 -2.81
CA ILE A 15 -6.84 -0.04 -3.24
C ILE A 15 -7.36 -1.13 -4.19
N ASP A 16 -8.41 -1.82 -3.74
CA ASP A 16 -9.04 -2.93 -4.44
C ASP A 16 -9.56 -2.51 -5.82
N GLY A 17 -9.22 -3.27 -6.85
CA GLY A 17 -9.58 -3.00 -8.24
C GLY A 17 -8.77 -1.89 -8.92
N GLU A 18 -7.96 -1.11 -8.19
CA GLU A 18 -7.17 -0.01 -8.76
C GLU A 18 -5.67 -0.27 -8.74
N THR A 19 -5.15 -0.86 -7.66
CA THR A 19 -3.70 -1.09 -7.46
C THR A 19 -3.38 -2.56 -7.20
N GLY A 20 -4.40 -3.41 -7.26
CA GLY A 20 -4.37 -4.84 -6.98
C GLY A 20 -5.77 -5.30 -6.63
N TYR A 21 -5.92 -6.56 -6.23
CA TYR A 21 -7.18 -7.08 -5.71
C TYR A 21 -7.05 -7.44 -4.24
N LEU A 22 -8.13 -7.26 -3.48
CA LEU A 22 -8.23 -7.72 -2.10
C LEU A 22 -9.26 -8.83 -2.00
N VAL A 23 -8.86 -9.95 -1.42
CA VAL A 23 -9.72 -11.11 -1.18
C VAL A 23 -9.87 -11.39 0.31
N ASP A 24 -10.89 -12.13 0.71
CA ASP A 24 -11.07 -12.46 2.12
C ASP A 24 -10.09 -13.55 2.57
N GLU A 25 -9.84 -13.64 3.88
CA GLU A 25 -9.01 -14.71 4.43
C GLU A 25 -9.66 -16.07 4.19
N TYR A 26 -8.84 -17.06 3.81
CA TYR A 26 -9.27 -18.42 3.47
C TYR A 26 -10.17 -18.54 2.22
N ASP A 27 -10.47 -17.44 1.51
CA ASP A 27 -11.16 -17.47 0.22
C ASP A 27 -10.19 -17.80 -0.93
N VAL A 28 -9.86 -19.09 -1.03
CA VAL A 28 -8.94 -19.61 -2.03
C VAL A 28 -9.54 -19.52 -3.44
N ASP A 29 -10.85 -19.70 -3.58
CA ASP A 29 -11.53 -19.73 -4.87
C ASP A 29 -11.49 -18.35 -5.53
N THR A 30 -11.86 -17.28 -4.80
CA THR A 30 -11.78 -15.92 -5.33
C THR A 30 -10.33 -15.52 -5.59
N MET A 31 -9.39 -15.93 -4.72
CA MET A 31 -7.97 -15.66 -4.94
C MET A 31 -7.47 -16.26 -6.26
N ALA A 32 -7.78 -17.52 -6.51
CA ALA A 32 -7.43 -18.21 -7.74
C ALA A 32 -8.06 -17.56 -8.97
N GLU A 33 -9.34 -17.18 -8.89
CA GLU A 33 -10.04 -16.47 -9.95
C GLU A 33 -9.33 -15.15 -10.31
N LYS A 34 -9.01 -14.30 -9.32
CA LYS A 34 -8.34 -13.02 -9.57
C LYS A 34 -6.92 -13.19 -10.08
N MET A 35 -6.18 -14.18 -9.58
CA MET A 35 -4.84 -14.50 -10.09
C MET A 35 -4.90 -14.95 -11.55
N LEU A 36 -5.86 -15.80 -11.91
CA LEU A 36 -6.05 -16.26 -13.28
C LEU A 36 -6.43 -15.10 -14.20
N HIS A 37 -7.36 -14.25 -13.78
CA HIS A 37 -7.77 -13.08 -14.54
C HIS A 37 -6.58 -12.16 -14.86
N LEU A 38 -5.73 -11.87 -13.88
CA LEU A 38 -4.49 -11.09 -14.08
C LEU A 38 -3.48 -11.80 -14.98
N ALA A 39 -3.40 -13.14 -14.93
CA ALA A 39 -2.49 -13.90 -15.77
C ALA A 39 -2.95 -13.95 -17.23
N THR A 40 -4.26 -13.87 -17.49
CA THR A 40 -4.83 -13.92 -18.84
C THR A 40 -5.00 -12.54 -19.47
N ASP A 41 -5.15 -11.48 -18.68
CA ASP A 41 -5.28 -10.10 -19.17
C ASP A 41 -4.04 -9.26 -18.85
N ASN A 42 -3.09 -9.26 -19.80
CA ASN A 42 -1.85 -8.49 -19.69
C ASN A 42 -2.08 -6.98 -19.61
N TYR A 43 -3.15 -6.45 -20.23
CA TYR A 43 -3.43 -5.02 -20.22
C TYR A 43 -3.91 -4.58 -18.84
N LEU A 44 -4.84 -5.34 -18.26
CA LEU A 44 -5.29 -5.13 -16.88
C LEU A 44 -4.11 -5.25 -15.90
N ALA A 45 -3.28 -6.29 -16.04
CA ALA A 45 -2.11 -6.47 -15.18
C ALA A 45 -1.11 -5.31 -15.28
N ALA A 46 -0.85 -4.81 -16.50
CA ALA A 46 0.00 -3.64 -16.68
C ALA A 46 -0.59 -2.38 -16.04
N THR A 47 -1.90 -2.17 -16.21
CA THR A 47 -2.62 -1.00 -15.69
C THR A 47 -2.58 -0.96 -14.16
N LEU A 48 -3.01 -2.03 -13.50
CA LEU A 48 -3.00 -2.11 -12.04
C LEU A 48 -1.56 -2.04 -11.48
N GLY A 49 -0.60 -2.67 -12.17
CA GLY A 49 0.80 -2.64 -11.77
C GLY A 49 1.41 -1.24 -11.82
N GLN A 50 1.09 -0.47 -12.86
CA GLN A 50 1.53 0.92 -12.98
C GLN A 50 0.91 1.81 -11.91
N ALA A 51 -0.41 1.69 -11.69
CA ALA A 51 -1.11 2.42 -10.64
C ALA A 51 -0.52 2.11 -9.25
N ALA A 52 -0.29 0.82 -8.95
CA ALA A 52 0.34 0.40 -7.69
C ALA A 52 1.73 1.02 -7.51
N ARG A 53 2.56 1.02 -8.56
CA ARG A 53 3.90 1.61 -8.53
C ARG A 53 3.85 3.12 -8.29
N GLN A 54 2.93 3.83 -8.93
CA GLN A 54 2.75 5.27 -8.71
C GLN A 54 2.33 5.56 -7.27
N ARG A 55 1.37 4.80 -6.72
CA ARG A 55 0.92 4.93 -5.33
C ARG A 55 2.05 4.70 -4.33
N VAL A 56 2.85 3.64 -4.51
CA VAL A 56 3.99 3.34 -3.62
C VAL A 56 5.00 4.47 -3.63
N LYS A 57 5.36 4.99 -4.81
CA LYS A 57 6.29 6.12 -4.93
C LYS A 57 5.77 7.39 -4.24
N ALA A 58 4.47 7.65 -4.35
CA ALA A 58 3.87 8.86 -3.79
C ALA A 58 3.71 8.81 -2.26
N ASN A 59 3.39 7.64 -1.69
CA ASN A 59 2.93 7.56 -0.29
C ASN A 59 3.87 6.76 0.64
N PHE A 60 4.73 5.90 0.08
CA PHE A 60 5.54 4.95 0.86
C PHE A 60 7.04 5.13 0.61
N SER A 61 7.46 6.34 0.25
CA SER A 61 8.88 6.69 0.15
C SER A 61 9.55 6.67 1.53
N LEU A 62 10.68 5.95 1.64
CA LEU A 62 11.47 5.89 2.86
C LEU A 62 12.00 7.26 3.27
N GLU A 63 12.44 8.05 2.30
CA GLU A 63 12.96 9.39 2.53
C GLU A 63 11.89 10.29 3.15
N THR A 64 10.68 10.29 2.60
CA THR A 64 9.55 11.05 3.12
C THR A 64 9.17 10.60 4.53
N GLN A 65 9.17 9.29 4.79
CA GLN A 65 8.87 8.75 6.12
C GLN A 65 9.91 9.18 7.16
N ILE A 66 11.21 9.12 6.83
CA ILE A 66 12.29 9.57 7.71
C ILE A 66 12.17 11.06 7.99
N GLN A 67 11.92 11.88 6.97
CA GLN A 67 11.75 13.33 7.13
C GLN A 67 10.55 13.66 8.04
N ASN A 68 9.40 13.01 7.82
CA ASN A 68 8.22 13.21 8.66
C ASN A 68 8.48 12.81 10.12
N LEU A 69 9.14 11.67 10.35
CA LEU A 69 9.49 11.22 11.70
C LEU A 69 10.46 12.20 12.36
N TRP A 70 11.46 12.68 11.63
CA TRP A 70 12.42 13.66 12.14
C TRP A 70 11.75 14.97 12.57
N GLN A 71 10.82 15.49 11.77
CA GLN A 71 10.05 16.70 12.10
C GLN A 71 9.24 16.53 13.39
N ILE A 72 8.64 15.35 13.59
CA ILE A 72 7.90 15.04 14.82
C ILE A 72 8.83 15.03 16.03
N ILE A 73 9.99 14.37 15.92
CA ILE A 73 10.99 14.30 16.99
C ILE A 73 11.51 15.70 17.33
N GLU A 74 11.85 16.51 16.32
CA GLU A 74 12.32 17.88 16.52
C GLU A 74 11.26 18.76 17.19
N THR A 75 10.00 18.64 16.76
CA THR A 75 8.87 19.37 17.37
C THR A 75 8.69 18.99 18.84
N ALA A 76 8.79 17.69 19.16
CA ALA A 76 8.69 17.21 20.54
C ALA A 76 9.83 17.75 21.42
N ILE A 77 11.07 17.78 20.92
CA ILE A 77 12.22 18.34 21.64
C ILE A 77 12.03 19.84 21.90
N ARG A 78 11.56 20.61 20.91
CA ARG A 78 11.33 22.05 21.07
C ARG A 78 10.23 22.34 22.09
N THR A 79 9.12 21.61 22.02
CA THR A 79 7.99 21.75 22.96
C THR A 79 8.42 21.48 24.40
N HIS A 80 9.26 20.45 24.63
CA HIS A 80 9.77 20.15 25.97
C HIS A 80 10.74 21.23 26.49
N LYS A 81 11.56 21.85 25.63
CA LYS A 81 12.47 22.94 26.05
C LYS A 81 11.76 24.25 26.36
N SER A 82 10.52 24.45 25.90
CA SER A 82 9.71 25.64 26.19
C SER A 82 8.80 25.48 27.42
N GLY A 83 8.74 24.30 28.03
CA GLY A 83 7.93 23.97 29.20
C GLY A 83 8.72 23.79 30.51
N VAL A 84 10.00 24.20 30.55
CA VAL A 84 10.85 24.28 31.75
C VAL A 84 11.33 25.71 31.92
#